data_AF-A0A6F8V325-F1
#
_entry.id   AF-A0A6F8V325-F1
#
_cell.length_a   1.000
_cell.length_b   1.000
_cell.length_c   1.000
_cell.angle_alpha   90.00
_cell.angle_beta   90.00
_cell.angle_gamma   90.00
#
_symmetry.space_group_name_H-M   'P 1'
#
loop_
_entity.id
_entity.type
_entity.pdbx_description
1 polymer ?
#
loop_
_entity_poly.entity_id
_entity_poly.type
_entity_poly.pdbx_seq_one_letter_code
_entity_poly.pdbx_strand_id
1 'polypeptide(L)'
;MVSVSPGKADYMKAASVSMERLYGVRLSEIHQDLDPKLVRMDAARGAGETPEAYVGVLATQYGLLARSAAQGLTDADLRSRNLRAAALLPVMLEHPEWQAIGDGALYASRDEGVFKMAPDLDNTGKVWGFSMSISIGAELVHNGDRAAVEGGTDFERIGGGLDISGALKAYENRLQNPGLGRRMN
;
A
#
# COMPACT_ATOMS: atom_id res chain seq x y z
N MET A 1 8.18 -7.18 -28.70
CA MET A 1 8.37 -8.11 -27.57
C MET A 1 9.57 -7.63 -26.77
N VAL A 2 9.36 -6.99 -25.62
CA VAL A 2 10.47 -6.60 -24.75
C VAL A 2 10.91 -7.88 -24.03
N SER A 3 12.02 -8.45 -24.50
CA SER A 3 12.71 -9.55 -23.81
C SER A 3 13.05 -9.06 -22.40
N VAL A 4 12.40 -9.65 -21.40
CA VAL A 4 12.84 -9.49 -20.01
C VAL A 4 14.18 -10.19 -19.93
N SER A 5 15.27 -9.44 -19.77
CA SER A 5 16.60 -10.03 -19.54
C SER A 5 16.51 -11.03 -18.38
N PRO A 6 17.07 -12.25 -18.47
CA PRO A 6 16.93 -13.29 -17.44
C PRO A 6 17.15 -12.77 -16.01
N GLY A 7 18.15 -11.92 -15.79
CA GLY A 7 18.43 -11.31 -14.48
C GLY A 7 17.35 -10.39 -13.91
N LYS A 8 16.46 -9.82 -14.74
CA LYS A 8 15.32 -9.01 -14.28
C LYS A 8 14.20 -9.89 -13.74
N ALA A 9 13.92 -11.01 -14.42
CA ALA A 9 12.92 -11.97 -13.99
C ALA A 9 13.33 -12.68 -12.69
N ASP A 10 14.60 -13.06 -12.57
CA ASP A 10 15.14 -13.67 -11.37
C ASP A 10 15.11 -12.72 -10.17
N TYR A 11 15.46 -11.44 -10.40
CA TYR A 11 15.35 -10.40 -9.38
C TYR A 11 13.91 -10.22 -8.90
N MET A 12 12.95 -10.11 -9.83
CA MET A 12 11.53 -9.97 -9.48
C MET A 12 11.01 -11.18 -8.70
N LYS A 13 11.43 -12.40 -9.08
CA LYS A 13 11.07 -13.63 -8.34
C LYS A 13 11.63 -13.61 -6.93
N ALA A 14 12.91 -13.28 -6.76
CA ALA A 14 13.55 -13.19 -5.45
C ALA A 14 12.93 -12.09 -4.58
N ALA A 15 12.59 -10.95 -5.17
CA ALA A 15 11.89 -9.87 -4.48
C ALA A 15 10.48 -10.32 -4.06
N SER A 16 9.77 -11.05 -4.92
CA SER A 16 8.45 -11.62 -4.59
C SER A 16 8.49 -12.57 -3.40
N VAL A 17 9.47 -13.48 -3.36
CA VAL A 17 9.69 -14.40 -2.22
C VAL A 17 10.05 -13.64 -0.95
N SER A 18 10.92 -12.63 -1.06
CA SER A 18 11.32 -11.79 0.08
C SER A 18 10.11 -11.03 0.64
N MET A 19 9.28 -10.48 -0.23
CA MET A 19 8.09 -9.74 0.16
C MET A 19 7.04 -10.62 0.84
N GLU A 20 6.81 -11.82 0.32
CA GLU A 20 5.87 -12.79 0.92
C GLU A 20 6.34 -13.23 2.29
N ARG A 21 7.64 -13.55 2.43
CA ARG A 21 8.25 -13.95 3.69
C ARG A 21 8.14 -12.85 4.74
N LEU A 22 8.46 -11.61 4.37
CA LEU A 22 8.58 -10.48 5.30
C LEU A 22 7.26 -9.77 5.59
N TYR A 23 6.33 -9.72 4.63
CA TYR A 23 5.13 -8.88 4.68
C TYR A 23 3.83 -9.65 4.38
N GLY A 24 3.91 -10.94 4.07
CA GLY A 24 2.74 -11.79 3.78
C GLY A 24 2.10 -11.59 2.41
N VAL A 25 2.66 -10.71 1.57
CA VAL A 25 2.19 -10.40 0.21
C VAL A 25 3.32 -10.55 -0.79
N ARG A 26 3.03 -11.10 -1.97
CA ARG A 26 4.02 -11.22 -3.04
C ARG A 26 4.11 -9.92 -3.82
N LEU A 27 5.33 -9.55 -4.21
CA LEU A 27 5.54 -8.42 -5.11
C LEU A 27 4.75 -8.58 -6.42
N SER A 28 4.64 -9.80 -6.94
CA SER A 28 3.83 -10.08 -8.14
C SER A 28 2.35 -9.73 -7.99
N GLU A 29 1.83 -9.63 -6.76
CA GLU A 29 0.42 -9.27 -6.50
C GLU A 29 0.20 -7.74 -6.49
N ILE A 30 1.21 -6.95 -6.13
CA ILE A 30 1.02 -5.54 -5.79
C ILE A 30 2.01 -4.59 -6.49
N HIS A 31 2.93 -5.10 -7.31
CA HIS A 31 3.89 -4.25 -8.01
C HIS A 31 3.22 -3.25 -8.95
N GLN A 32 2.03 -3.57 -9.48
CA GLN A 32 1.31 -2.64 -10.35
C GLN A 32 0.87 -1.37 -9.61
N ASP A 33 0.71 -1.46 -8.28
CA ASP A 33 0.25 -0.36 -7.47
C ASP A 33 1.44 0.35 -6.78
N LEU A 34 2.51 -0.39 -6.43
CA LEU A 34 3.71 0.15 -5.77
C LEU A 34 4.79 0.66 -6.74
N ASP A 35 5.01 -0.03 -7.86
CA ASP A 35 6.03 0.30 -8.87
C ASP A 35 5.54 -0.15 -10.27
N PRO A 36 4.50 0.51 -10.83
CA PRO A 36 3.79 0.05 -12.04
C PRO A 36 4.69 -0.17 -13.25
N LYS A 37 5.77 0.63 -13.35
CA LYS A 37 6.72 0.59 -14.46
C LYS A 37 8.01 -0.15 -14.10
N LEU A 38 8.11 -0.70 -12.88
CA LEU A 38 9.30 -1.35 -12.35
C LEU A 38 10.57 -0.47 -12.41
N VAL A 39 10.39 0.85 -12.35
CA VAL A 39 11.49 1.82 -12.49
C VAL A 39 12.40 1.74 -11.27
N ARG A 40 11.80 1.61 -10.08
CA ARG A 40 12.54 1.49 -8.82
C ARG A 40 13.25 0.16 -8.74
N MET A 41 12.60 -0.92 -9.18
CA MET A 41 13.23 -2.24 -9.29
C MET A 41 14.44 -2.22 -10.24
N ASP A 42 14.31 -1.59 -11.41
CA ASP A 42 15.40 -1.49 -12.37
C ASP A 42 16.57 -0.66 -11.83
N ALA A 43 16.29 0.43 -11.12
CA ALA A 43 17.30 1.25 -10.45
C ALA A 43 18.02 0.46 -9.33
N ALA A 44 17.28 -0.20 -8.45
CA ALA A 44 17.82 -1.03 -7.36
C ALA A 44 18.74 -2.13 -7.92
N ARG A 45 18.28 -2.83 -8.96
CA ARG A 45 19.08 -3.85 -9.64
C ARG A 45 20.34 -3.26 -10.28
N GLY A 46 20.23 -2.10 -10.93
CA GLY A 46 21.37 -1.40 -11.53
C GLY A 46 22.41 -0.95 -10.50
N ALA A 47 21.96 -0.61 -9.30
CA ALA A 47 22.81 -0.25 -8.16
C ALA A 47 23.38 -1.46 -7.40
N GLY A 48 22.99 -2.69 -7.76
CA GLY A 48 23.41 -3.91 -7.07
C GLY A 48 22.74 -4.12 -5.71
N GLU A 49 21.61 -3.46 -5.45
CA GLU A 49 20.82 -3.68 -4.23
C GLU A 49 20.27 -5.11 -4.19
N THR A 50 20.09 -5.64 -2.97
CA THR A 50 19.47 -6.96 -2.81
C THR A 50 17.95 -6.86 -3.01
N PRO A 51 17.29 -7.95 -3.47
CA PRO A 51 15.83 -7.98 -3.56
C PRO A 51 15.13 -7.68 -2.22
N GLU A 52 15.73 -8.09 -1.11
CA GLU A 52 15.25 -7.80 0.25
C GLU A 52 15.35 -6.32 0.60
N ALA A 53 16.46 -5.65 0.27
CA ALA A 53 16.61 -4.20 0.48
C ALA A 53 15.57 -3.42 -0.34
N TYR A 54 15.39 -3.79 -1.61
CA TYR A 54 14.39 -3.17 -2.49
C TYR A 54 12.96 -3.27 -1.92
N VAL A 55 12.51 -4.45 -1.48
CA VAL A 55 11.18 -4.59 -0.89
C VAL A 55 11.06 -3.90 0.46
N GLY A 56 12.16 -3.81 1.22
CA GLY A 56 12.22 -3.03 2.46
C GLY A 56 11.98 -1.54 2.24
N VAL A 57 12.51 -0.98 1.15
CA VAL A 57 12.24 0.41 0.80
C VAL A 57 10.78 0.61 0.39
N LEU A 58 10.22 -0.27 -0.44
CA LEU A 58 8.79 -0.20 -0.78
C LEU A 58 7.91 -0.29 0.47
N ALA A 59 8.21 -1.24 1.35
CA ALA A 59 7.46 -1.43 2.59
C ALA A 59 7.52 -0.21 3.50
N THR A 60 8.68 0.44 3.60
CA THR A 60 8.83 1.66 4.39
C THR A 60 8.07 2.83 3.75
N GLN A 61 8.22 3.02 2.45
CA GLN A 61 7.61 4.13 1.72
C GLN A 61 6.08 4.07 1.73
N TYR A 62 5.53 2.88 1.57
CA TYR A 62 4.08 2.65 1.46
C TYR A 62 3.47 2.02 2.71
N GLY A 63 4.25 1.93 3.79
CA GLY A 63 3.84 1.48 5.11
C GLY A 63 3.20 0.11 5.18
N LEU A 64 3.86 -0.86 4.57
CA LEU A 64 3.51 -2.26 4.76
C LEU A 64 3.97 -2.72 6.14
N LEU A 65 3.08 -3.41 6.85
CA LEU A 65 3.37 -3.94 8.17
C LEU A 65 4.28 -5.17 8.02
N ALA A 66 5.47 -5.12 8.63
CA ALA A 66 6.37 -6.26 8.66
C ALA A 66 5.80 -7.36 9.58
N ARG A 67 6.02 -8.62 9.21
CA ARG A 67 5.64 -9.80 10.01
C ARG A 67 6.20 -9.74 11.43
N SER A 68 7.42 -9.23 11.61
CA SER A 68 8.06 -9.06 12.93
C SER A 68 7.35 -8.03 13.83
N ALA A 69 6.61 -7.08 13.22
CA ALA A 69 5.84 -6.06 13.92
C ALA A 69 4.34 -6.39 14.01
N ALA A 70 3.89 -7.46 13.35
CA ALA A 70 2.48 -7.89 13.27
C ALA A 70 2.04 -8.71 14.50
N GLN A 71 2.36 -8.25 15.70
CA GLN A 71 1.98 -8.95 16.93
C GLN A 71 0.45 -9.03 17.05
N GLY A 72 -0.07 -10.23 17.33
CA GLY A 72 -1.51 -10.46 17.51
C GLY A 72 -2.31 -10.61 16.20
N LEU A 73 -1.68 -10.48 15.03
CA LEU A 73 -2.32 -10.77 13.75
C LEU A 73 -2.01 -12.19 13.28
N THR A 74 -2.98 -12.83 12.63
CA THR A 74 -2.72 -14.05 11.87
C THR A 74 -2.00 -13.72 10.56
N ASP A 75 -1.37 -14.72 9.93
CA ASP A 75 -0.79 -14.58 8.59
C ASP A 75 -1.81 -14.09 7.55
N ALA A 76 -3.05 -14.56 7.66
CA ALA A 76 -4.14 -14.16 6.78
C ALA A 76 -4.53 -12.69 6.99
N ASP A 77 -4.55 -12.23 8.25
CA ASP A 77 -4.86 -10.83 8.59
C ASP A 77 -3.73 -9.90 8.15
N LEU A 78 -2.47 -10.28 8.38
CA LEU A 78 -1.31 -9.53 7.91
C LEU A 78 -1.34 -9.35 6.39
N ARG A 79 -1.54 -10.47 5.66
CA ARG A 79 -1.67 -10.44 4.20
C ARG A 79 -2.82 -9.54 3.78
N SER A 80 -3.99 -9.70 4.39
CA SER A 80 -5.17 -8.89 4.07
C SER A 80 -4.87 -7.41 4.27
N ARG A 81 -4.40 -7.00 5.46
CA ARG A 81 -4.01 -5.63 5.78
C ARG A 81 -3.07 -5.03 4.74
N ASN A 82 -1.99 -5.75 4.38
CA ASN A 82 -0.98 -5.24 3.45
C ASN A 82 -1.47 -5.17 2.00
N LEU A 83 -2.34 -6.09 1.56
CA LEU A 83 -3.02 -5.94 0.28
C LEU A 83 -3.91 -4.71 0.24
N ARG A 84 -4.62 -4.42 1.34
CA ARG A 84 -5.50 -3.24 1.41
C ARG A 84 -4.66 -1.95 1.42
N ALA A 85 -3.55 -1.92 2.15
CA ALA A 85 -2.61 -0.79 2.10
C ALA A 85 -2.11 -0.52 0.66
N ALA A 86 -1.73 -1.57 -0.08
CA ALA A 86 -1.33 -1.44 -1.48
C ALA A 86 -2.49 -0.96 -2.38
N ALA A 87 -3.71 -1.45 -2.15
CA ALA A 87 -4.89 -1.09 -2.92
C ALA A 87 -5.33 0.37 -2.73
N LEU A 88 -4.84 1.07 -1.70
CA LEU A 88 -5.07 2.51 -1.55
C LEU A 88 -4.24 3.35 -2.52
N LEU A 89 -3.04 2.91 -2.88
CA LEU A 89 -2.07 3.73 -3.60
C LEU A 89 -2.55 4.25 -4.97
N PRO A 90 -3.38 3.52 -5.75
CA PRO A 90 -3.98 4.07 -6.95
C PRO A 90 -4.77 5.38 -6.71
N VAL A 91 -5.35 5.57 -5.53
CA VAL A 91 -6.04 6.83 -5.15
C VAL A 91 -5.09 8.01 -5.27
N MET A 92 -3.81 7.88 -4.91
CA MET A 92 -2.83 8.97 -5.04
C MET A 92 -2.55 9.36 -6.50
N LEU A 93 -2.74 8.43 -7.45
CA LEU A 93 -2.54 8.71 -8.88
C LEU A 93 -3.72 9.51 -9.45
N GLU A 94 -4.92 9.28 -8.93
CA GLU A 94 -6.16 9.95 -9.34
C GLU A 94 -6.39 11.25 -8.56
N HIS A 95 -5.91 11.31 -7.32
CA HIS A 95 -6.12 12.38 -6.35
C HIS A 95 -4.79 12.78 -5.71
N PRO A 96 -4.02 13.69 -6.34
CA PRO A 96 -2.66 14.03 -5.94
C PRO A 96 -2.57 14.77 -4.59
N GLU A 97 -3.71 15.21 -4.05
CA GLU A 97 -3.78 15.79 -2.71
C GLU A 97 -3.69 14.73 -1.59
N TRP A 98 -3.78 13.44 -1.94
CA TRP A 98 -3.54 12.33 -1.03
C TRP A 98 -2.09 11.86 -1.08
N GLN A 99 -1.54 11.54 0.09
CA GLN A 99 -0.14 11.15 0.24
C GLN A 99 0.02 9.99 1.22
N ALA A 100 0.91 9.04 0.91
CA ALA A 100 1.30 8.00 1.84
C ALA A 100 2.41 8.51 2.77
N ILE A 101 2.31 8.24 4.08
CA ILE A 101 3.32 8.64 5.07
C ILE A 101 4.08 7.47 5.71
N GLY A 102 4.01 6.28 5.10
CA GLY A 102 4.78 5.11 5.54
C GLY A 102 4.17 4.31 6.69
N ASP A 103 2.93 4.59 7.09
CA ASP A 103 2.15 3.75 8.03
C ASP A 103 1.08 2.90 7.34
N GLY A 104 0.98 2.98 6.00
CA GLY A 104 0.04 2.21 5.17
C GLY A 104 -1.31 2.88 5.02
N ALA A 105 -1.45 4.12 5.50
CA ALA A 105 -2.59 4.99 5.26
C ALA A 105 -2.23 6.12 4.28
N LEU A 106 -3.27 6.73 3.73
CA LEU A 106 -3.20 7.94 2.94
C LEU A 106 -3.71 9.14 3.74
N TYR A 107 -3.09 10.29 3.49
CA TYR A 107 -3.33 11.52 4.21
C TYR A 107 -3.59 12.67 3.25
N ALA A 108 -4.50 13.56 3.62
CA ALA A 108 -4.77 14.76 2.85
C ALA A 108 -5.11 15.93 3.78
N SER A 109 -4.45 17.07 3.58
CA SER A 109 -4.81 18.32 4.28
C SER A 109 -6.08 18.94 3.68
N ARG A 110 -6.90 19.51 4.55
CA ARG A 110 -8.12 20.27 4.25
C ARG A 110 -8.22 21.46 5.22
N ASP A 111 -9.14 22.38 4.97
CA ASP A 111 -9.26 23.65 5.68
C ASP A 111 -9.38 23.52 7.21
N GLU A 112 -9.96 22.41 7.70
CA GLU A 112 -10.21 22.19 9.13
C GLU A 112 -9.21 21.21 9.79
N GLY A 113 -8.34 20.56 9.01
CA GLY A 113 -7.37 19.59 9.54
C GLY A 113 -6.87 18.56 8.53
N VAL A 114 -6.47 17.39 9.03
CA VAL A 114 -5.91 16.30 8.21
C VAL A 114 -6.88 15.12 8.16
N PHE A 115 -7.19 14.66 6.96
CA PHE A 115 -7.92 13.42 6.72
C PHE A 115 -6.94 12.26 6.63
N LYS A 116 -7.35 11.09 7.13
CA LYS A 116 -6.64 9.82 7.08
C LYS A 116 -7.55 8.74 6.52
N MET A 117 -7.08 8.04 5.48
CA MET A 117 -7.70 6.82 4.94
C MET A 117 -6.79 5.63 5.23
N ALA A 118 -7.24 4.65 5.99
CA ALA A 118 -6.40 3.54 6.46
C ALA A 118 -7.08 2.18 6.26
N PRO A 119 -6.31 1.10 6.02
CA PRO A 119 -6.81 -0.26 6.16
C PRO A 119 -7.31 -0.47 7.57
N ASP A 120 -8.54 -0.97 7.71
CA ASP A 120 -9.17 -1.15 9.00
C ASP A 120 -10.05 -2.39 9.03
N LEU A 121 -10.22 -2.97 10.22
CA LEU A 121 -11.20 -4.01 10.45
C LEU A 121 -12.57 -3.37 10.62
N ASP A 122 -13.59 -4.05 10.11
CA ASP A 122 -14.97 -3.69 10.41
C ASP A 122 -15.27 -3.80 11.92
N ASN A 123 -16.41 -3.27 12.35
CA ASN A 123 -16.81 -3.29 13.76
C ASN A 123 -16.95 -4.71 14.33
N THR A 124 -17.02 -5.74 13.49
CA THR A 124 -17.06 -7.15 13.91
C THR A 124 -15.68 -7.78 14.07
N GLY A 125 -14.61 -7.11 13.61
CA GLY A 125 -13.24 -7.61 13.64
C GLY A 125 -12.98 -8.74 12.65
N LYS A 126 -13.85 -8.92 11.65
CA LYS A 126 -13.82 -10.09 10.75
C LYS A 126 -13.47 -9.74 9.31
N VAL A 127 -13.71 -8.50 8.90
CA VAL A 127 -13.58 -8.09 7.50
C VAL A 127 -12.70 -6.86 7.41
N TRP A 128 -11.63 -6.95 6.62
CA TRP A 128 -10.78 -5.81 6.27
C TRP A 128 -11.45 -4.93 5.21
N GLY A 129 -11.50 -3.63 5.46
CA GLY A 129 -11.90 -2.57 4.53
C GLY A 129 -11.03 -1.34 4.72
N PHE A 130 -11.64 -0.16 4.54
CA PHE A 130 -11.00 1.14 4.80
C PHE A 130 -11.83 1.96 5.77
N SER A 131 -11.14 2.68 6.65
CA SER A 131 -11.72 3.74 7.48
C SER A 131 -11.31 5.11 6.96
N MET A 132 -12.15 6.10 7.25
CA MET A 132 -11.85 7.51 7.05
C MET A 132 -11.93 8.21 8.40
N SER A 133 -10.89 8.97 8.74
CA SER A 133 -10.82 9.73 9.99
C SER A 133 -10.31 11.13 9.72
N ILE A 134 -10.60 12.06 10.63
CA ILE A 134 -10.11 13.44 10.58
C ILE A 134 -9.44 13.80 11.90
N SER A 135 -8.34 14.54 11.85
CA SER A 135 -7.77 15.21 13.02
C SER A 135 -7.90 16.72 12.80
N ILE A 136 -8.77 17.37 13.58
CA ILE A 136 -9.04 18.80 13.48
C ILE A 136 -7.87 19.59 14.08
N GLY A 137 -7.42 20.62 13.37
CA GLY A 137 -6.26 21.41 13.77
C GLY A 137 -4.92 20.69 13.64
N ALA A 138 -4.91 19.50 13.01
CA ALA A 138 -3.69 18.87 12.54
C ALA A 138 -3.25 19.44 11.19
N GLU A 139 -1.96 19.37 10.93
CA GLU A 139 -1.32 19.79 9.70
C GLU A 139 -0.45 18.65 9.15
N LEU A 140 -0.44 18.51 7.83
CA LEU A 140 0.49 17.62 7.15
C LEU A 140 1.77 18.41 6.87
N VAL A 141 2.81 18.13 7.64
CA VAL A 141 4.10 18.82 7.58
C VAL A 141 5.09 17.99 6.77
N HIS A 142 5.78 18.63 5.84
CA HIS A 142 6.79 18.02 5.01
C HIS A 142 8.19 18.34 5.53
N ASN A 143 8.98 17.30 5.83
CA ASN A 143 10.39 17.40 6.16
C ASN A 143 11.22 16.63 5.13
N GLY A 144 11.61 17.32 4.06
CA GLY A 144 12.21 16.72 2.87
C GLY A 144 11.23 15.78 2.17
N ASP A 145 11.65 14.53 1.93
CA ASP A 145 10.84 13.50 1.28
C ASP A 145 9.85 12.80 2.22
N ARG A 146 9.80 13.21 3.50
CA ARG A 146 8.91 12.62 4.51
C ARG A 146 7.80 13.58 4.86
N ALA A 147 6.57 13.09 4.90
CA ALA A 147 5.44 13.79 5.47
C ALA A 147 5.15 13.22 6.86
N ALA A 148 4.75 14.08 7.78
CA ALA A 148 4.30 13.75 9.12
C ALA A 148 3.05 14.55 9.44
N VAL A 149 2.22 14.04 10.35
CA VAL A 149 1.08 14.80 10.89
C VAL A 149 1.54 15.46 12.18
N GLU A 150 1.43 16.78 12.25
CA GLU A 150 1.73 17.59 13.43
C GLU A 150 0.47 18.34 13.91
N GLY A 151 0.32 18.54 15.21
CA GLY A 151 -0.92 19.09 15.78
C GLY A 151 -2.10 18.11 15.71
N GLY A 152 -3.11 18.30 16.56
CA GLY A 152 -4.27 17.41 16.69
C GLY A 152 -3.91 16.01 17.22
N THR A 153 -4.26 15.70 18.47
CA THR A 153 -3.81 14.46 19.11
C THR A 153 -4.60 13.22 18.72
N ASP A 154 -5.80 13.38 18.17
CA ASP A 154 -6.76 12.28 17.99
C ASP A 154 -7.45 12.35 16.62
N PHE A 155 -7.32 11.28 15.84
CA PHE A 155 -8.11 11.10 14.63
C PHE A 155 -9.51 10.60 15.01
N GLU A 156 -10.51 11.47 14.83
CA GLU A 156 -11.91 11.11 14.97
C GLU A 156 -12.38 10.33 13.73
N ARG A 157 -12.97 9.16 13.95
CA ARG A 157 -13.55 8.36 12.88
C ARG A 157 -14.84 9.00 12.38
N ILE A 158 -14.83 9.51 11.17
CA ILE A 158 -16.01 10.09 10.50
C ILE A 158 -16.76 9.07 9.65
N GLY A 159 -16.12 7.94 9.35
CA GLY A 159 -16.76 6.85 8.60
C GLY A 159 -15.83 5.66 8.44
N GLY A 160 -16.41 4.54 8.06
CA GLY A 160 -15.68 3.33 7.74
C GLY A 160 -16.66 2.23 7.41
N GLY A 161 -16.18 1.22 6.69
CA GLY A 161 -17.09 0.16 6.20
C GLY A 161 -17.87 0.56 4.95
N LEU A 162 -17.28 1.38 4.07
CA LEU A 162 -17.60 1.23 2.65
C LEU A 162 -17.31 -0.23 2.33
N ASP A 163 -18.35 -1.00 2.03
CA ASP A 163 -18.25 -2.38 1.58
C ASP A 163 -17.61 -2.36 0.19
N ILE A 164 -16.31 -2.07 0.16
CA ILE A 164 -15.52 -2.12 -1.06
C ILE A 164 -15.28 -3.56 -1.47
N SER A 165 -15.79 -4.57 -0.76
CA SER A 165 -16.05 -5.92 -1.23
C SER A 165 -16.30 -5.99 -2.75
N GLY A 166 -17.07 -5.08 -3.35
CA GLY A 166 -17.18 -4.94 -4.80
C GLY A 166 -15.88 -4.53 -5.53
N ALA A 167 -15.25 -3.42 -5.13
CA ALA A 167 -13.98 -2.94 -5.69
C ALA A 167 -12.79 -3.88 -5.37
N LEU A 168 -12.83 -4.56 -4.23
CA LEU A 168 -11.89 -5.53 -3.73
C LEU A 168 -12.05 -6.86 -4.46
N LYS A 169 -13.27 -7.32 -4.69
CA LYS A 169 -13.54 -8.48 -5.54
C LYS A 169 -13.19 -8.15 -6.99
N ALA A 170 -13.37 -6.92 -7.45
CA ALA A 170 -12.88 -6.46 -8.75
C ALA A 170 -11.34 -6.45 -8.81
N TYR A 171 -10.67 -6.00 -7.75
CA TYR A 171 -9.21 -6.03 -7.62
C TYR A 171 -8.67 -7.47 -7.51
N GLU A 172 -9.24 -8.32 -6.66
CA GLU A 172 -8.91 -9.74 -6.49
C GLU A 172 -9.23 -10.53 -7.77
N ASN A 173 -10.33 -10.23 -8.47
CA ASN A 173 -10.63 -10.78 -9.80
C ASN A 173 -9.59 -10.32 -10.83
N ARG A 174 -9.11 -9.06 -10.76
CA ARG A 174 -8.00 -8.56 -11.60
C ARG A 174 -6.71 -9.32 -11.30
N LEU A 175 -6.42 -9.64 -10.04
CA LEU A 175 -5.28 -10.47 -9.64
C LEU A 175 -5.38 -11.90 -10.15
N GLN A 176 -6.58 -12.47 -10.18
CA GLN A 176 -6.84 -13.82 -10.71
C GLN A 176 -6.92 -13.85 -12.25
N ASN A 177 -7.28 -12.73 -12.90
CA ASN A 177 -7.45 -12.60 -14.35
C ASN A 177 -6.83 -11.28 -14.88
N PRO A 178 -5.50 -11.20 -15.02
CA PRO A 178 -4.79 -9.97 -15.41
C PRO A 178 -5.11 -9.44 -16.83
N GLY A 179 -5.94 -10.14 -17.62
CA GLY A 179 -6.32 -9.76 -18.99
C GLY A 179 -7.66 -9.04 -19.15
N LEU A 180 -8.51 -8.94 -18.10
CA LEU A 180 -9.89 -8.44 -18.25
C LEU A 180 -10.13 -7.01 -17.75
N GLY A 181 -9.21 -6.43 -16.96
CA GLY A 181 -9.41 -5.11 -16.34
C GLY A 181 -9.27 -3.89 -17.25
N ARG A 182 -9.10 -4.07 -18.58
CA ARG A 182 -8.79 -2.99 -19.54
C ARG A 182 -9.97 -2.55 -20.41
N ARG A 183 -11.20 -2.88 -20.04
CA ARG A 183 -12.41 -2.40 -20.73
C ARG A 183 -13.44 -1.88 -19.74
N MET A 184 -13.20 -0.69 -19.20
CA MET A 184 -14.29 0.23 -18.89
C MET A 184 -13.86 1.61 -19.39
N ASN A 185 -14.65 2.11 -20.35
CA ASN A 185 -14.59 3.47 -20.89
C ASN A 185 -15.09 4.46 -19.85
#